data_AF-A0A3C1P6Y3-F1
#
_entry.id   AF-A0A3C1P6Y3-F1
#
_cell.length_a   1.000
_cell.length_b   1.000
_cell.length_c   1.000
_cell.angle_alpha   90.00
_cell.angle_beta   90.00
_cell.angle_gamma   90.00
#
_symmetry.space_group_name_H-M   'P 1'
#
loop_
_entity.id
_entity.type
_entity.pdbx_description
1 polymer ?
#
loop_
_entity_poly.entity_id
_entity_poly.type
_entity_poly.pdbx_seq_one_letter_code
_entity_poly.pdbx_strand_id
1 'polypeptide(L)'
;GSTGLRLFPGALDRFRTGARVTNQPISTPDQTGTLKGFVASAPITIGGLTTMRDIRFQMTTNTSSWVQQWVSRGVYGILGIGLGDTPLPNPLLALPGNTGDRWSIHYGGEPAKRIPGRGSFILGAAVPTNAVANFQMPPAGPNGYGSMLWDDRKTEGCWSIGQRRPACINTWFDSVADQLTLVGPYFAGVPT
;
A
#
# COMPACT_ATOMS: atom_id res chain seq x y z
N GLY A 1 3.02 0.77 4.11
CA GLY A 1 3.86 1.50 3.13
C GLY A 1 3.23 2.80 2.64
N SER A 2 2.11 2.75 1.89
CA SER A 2 1.46 3.97 1.37
C SER A 2 -0.05 3.78 1.10
N THR A 3 -0.78 4.88 0.97
CA THR A 3 -2.20 4.94 0.58
C THR A 3 -2.35 5.61 -0.80
N GLY A 4 -3.23 5.08 -1.65
CA GLY A 4 -3.60 5.67 -2.93
C GLY A 4 -2.87 5.11 -4.15
N LEU A 5 -3.47 5.29 -5.33
CA LEU A 5 -2.88 4.92 -6.61
C LEU A 5 -1.98 6.05 -7.15
N ARG A 6 -0.78 5.68 -7.60
CA ARG A 6 0.16 6.57 -8.30
C ARG A 6 0.59 5.91 -9.60
N LEU A 7 0.47 6.60 -10.72
CA LEU A 7 0.94 6.13 -12.01
C LEU A 7 2.21 6.89 -12.41
N PHE A 8 3.24 6.15 -12.80
CA PHE A 8 4.53 6.68 -13.21
C PHE A 8 4.47 7.34 -14.60
N PRO A 9 5.44 8.20 -14.96
CA PRO A 9 5.42 8.88 -16.26
C PRO A 9 5.34 7.88 -17.42
N GLY A 10 4.54 8.19 -18.44
CA GLY A 10 4.31 7.34 -19.61
C GLY A 10 3.32 6.18 -19.42
N ALA A 11 2.80 5.95 -18.21
CA ALA A 11 1.80 4.91 -17.98
C ALA A 11 0.51 5.14 -18.79
N LEU A 12 -0.01 6.37 -18.79
CA LEU A 12 -1.25 6.71 -19.51
C LEU A 12 -1.08 6.74 -21.03
N ASP A 13 0.11 7.01 -21.54
CA ASP A 13 0.37 6.96 -22.98
C ASP A 13 0.39 5.52 -23.48
N ARG A 14 0.85 4.59 -22.62
CA ARG A 14 0.95 3.17 -22.92
C ARG A 14 -0.38 2.44 -22.78
N PHE A 15 -1.20 2.82 -21.81
CA PHE A 15 -2.49 2.21 -21.57
C PHE A 15 -3.59 3.19 -21.98
N ARG A 16 -4.44 2.80 -22.94
CA ARG A 16 -5.64 3.58 -23.25
C ARG A 16 -6.55 3.59 -22.03
N THR A 17 -6.48 4.67 -21.27
CA THR A 17 -7.33 4.88 -20.12
C THR A 17 -8.40 5.92 -20.45
N GLY A 18 -9.60 5.77 -19.88
CA GLY A 18 -10.61 6.83 -19.85
C GLY A 18 -10.34 7.87 -18.77
N ALA A 19 -9.08 8.04 -18.34
CA ALA A 19 -8.75 8.86 -17.20
C ALA A 19 -8.91 10.35 -17.49
N ARG A 20 -9.56 11.05 -16.57
CA ARG A 20 -9.69 12.50 -16.58
C ARG A 20 -8.58 13.11 -15.74
N VAL A 21 -7.68 13.82 -16.40
CA VAL A 21 -6.54 14.48 -15.77
C VAL A 21 -6.94 15.92 -15.45
N THR A 22 -6.69 16.36 -14.22
CA THR A 22 -6.97 17.73 -13.79
C THR A 22 -5.69 18.56 -13.74
N ASN A 23 -5.84 19.87 -13.61
CA ASN A 23 -4.71 20.78 -13.35
C ASN A 23 -4.38 20.88 -11.85
N GLN A 24 -5.05 20.11 -10.98
CA GLN A 24 -4.80 20.15 -9.54
C GLN A 24 -3.44 19.49 -9.25
N PRO A 25 -2.43 20.26 -8.79
CA PRO A 25 -1.14 19.68 -8.45
C PRO A 25 -1.27 18.83 -7.19
N ILE A 26 -0.46 17.78 -7.13
CA ILE A 26 -0.31 16.94 -5.95
C ILE A 26 1.15 16.52 -5.81
N SER A 27 1.61 16.42 -4.57
CA SER A 27 2.92 15.90 -4.22
C SER A 27 2.75 14.86 -3.11
N THR A 28 3.35 13.70 -3.28
CA THR A 28 3.34 12.64 -2.27
C THR A 28 4.76 12.17 -1.98
N PRO A 29 5.10 11.86 -0.72
CA PRO A 29 6.42 11.33 -0.38
C PRO A 29 6.59 9.91 -0.94
N ASP A 30 7.83 9.55 -1.25
CA ASP A 30 8.28 8.17 -1.47
C ASP A 30 9.49 7.85 -0.56
N GLN A 31 10.15 6.69 -0.76
CA GLN A 31 11.26 6.29 0.10
C GLN A 31 12.51 7.18 0.00
N THR A 32 12.73 7.88 -1.10
CA THR A 32 13.97 8.64 -1.37
C THR A 32 13.74 10.10 -1.72
N GLY A 33 12.49 10.54 -1.78
CA GLY A 33 12.12 11.91 -2.13
C GLY A 33 10.61 12.10 -2.27
N THR A 34 10.23 12.90 -3.28
CA THR A 34 8.85 13.33 -3.51
C THR A 34 8.43 13.09 -4.95
N LEU A 35 7.30 12.43 -5.11
CA LEU A 35 6.61 12.28 -6.39
C LEU A 35 5.68 13.47 -6.59
N LYS A 36 5.98 14.28 -7.60
CA LYS A 36 5.17 15.41 -8.05
C LYS A 36 4.26 14.97 -9.18
N GLY A 37 3.15 15.66 -9.36
CA GLY A 37 2.27 15.42 -10.49
C GLY A 37 0.91 16.08 -10.34
N PHE A 38 -0.09 15.47 -10.98
CA PHE A 38 -1.45 15.98 -11.02
C PHE A 38 -2.44 14.93 -10.54
N VAL A 39 -3.56 15.41 -10.00
CA VAL A 39 -4.70 14.55 -9.68
C VAL A 39 -5.38 14.14 -10.98
N ALA A 40 -5.62 12.85 -11.14
CA ALA A 40 -6.43 12.27 -12.19
C ALA A 40 -7.54 11.40 -11.58
N SER A 41 -8.54 11.05 -12.40
CA SER A 41 -9.74 10.36 -11.96
C SER A 41 -10.23 9.37 -13.01
N ALA A 42 -10.49 8.13 -12.62
CA ALA A 42 -11.04 7.08 -13.48
C ALA A 42 -11.63 5.94 -12.64
N PRO A 43 -12.53 5.10 -13.19
CA PRO A 43 -12.79 3.80 -12.59
C PRO A 43 -11.55 2.92 -12.71
N ILE A 44 -11.33 2.03 -11.72
CA ILE A 44 -10.30 0.98 -11.82
C ILE A 44 -10.95 -0.39 -11.82
N THR A 45 -10.34 -1.32 -12.55
CA THR A 45 -10.74 -2.72 -12.56
C THR A 45 -9.61 -3.60 -12.02
N ILE A 46 -9.91 -4.42 -11.01
CA ILE A 46 -8.99 -5.39 -10.42
C ILE A 46 -9.70 -6.75 -10.38
N GLY A 47 -9.13 -7.77 -11.03
CA GLY A 47 -9.69 -9.12 -11.00
C GLY A 47 -11.12 -9.22 -11.54
N GLY A 48 -11.50 -8.35 -12.49
CA GLY A 48 -12.86 -8.26 -13.04
C GLY A 48 -13.85 -7.42 -12.23
N LEU A 49 -13.45 -6.90 -11.05
CA LEU A 49 -14.26 -5.99 -10.24
C LEU A 49 -13.91 -4.54 -10.58
N THR A 50 -14.92 -3.75 -10.92
CA THR A 50 -14.76 -2.31 -11.23
C THR A 50 -15.27 -1.47 -10.07
N THR A 51 -14.57 -0.39 -9.74
CA THR A 51 -15.03 0.55 -8.70
C THR A 51 -16.38 1.16 -9.05
N MET A 52 -17.22 1.36 -8.03
CA MET A 52 -18.57 1.93 -8.17
C MET A 52 -18.57 3.42 -8.53
N ARG A 53 -17.41 4.06 -8.44
CA ARG A 53 -17.18 5.46 -8.76
C ARG A 53 -15.75 5.64 -9.25
N ASP A 54 -15.48 6.76 -9.89
CA ASP A 54 -14.10 7.13 -10.19
C ASP A 54 -13.29 7.26 -8.91
N ILE A 55 -12.08 6.70 -8.93
CA ILE A 55 -11.09 6.91 -7.88
C ILE A 55 -10.19 8.08 -8.27
N ARG A 56 -9.81 8.90 -7.29
CA ARG A 56 -8.75 9.89 -7.47
C ARG A 56 -7.40 9.19 -7.32
N PHE A 57 -6.50 9.46 -8.26
CA PHE A 57 -5.14 8.96 -8.24
C PHE A 57 -4.16 10.04 -8.69
N GLN A 58 -2.88 9.85 -8.40
CA GLN A 58 -1.84 10.75 -8.87
C GLN A 58 -1.23 10.23 -10.17
N MET A 59 -1.16 11.10 -11.17
CA MET A 59 -0.26 10.90 -12.30
C MET A 59 1.02 11.66 -12.05
N THR A 60 2.14 10.96 -11.90
CA THR A 60 3.42 11.59 -11.57
C THR A 60 4.07 12.17 -12.81
N THR A 61 4.75 13.31 -12.66
CA THR A 61 5.54 13.96 -13.73
C THR A 61 7.06 13.73 -13.57
N ASN A 62 7.48 13.10 -12.46
CA ASN A 62 8.86 12.77 -12.18
C ASN A 62 9.01 11.35 -11.64
N THR A 63 10.26 10.90 -11.51
CA THR A 63 10.64 9.68 -10.80
C THR A 63 11.74 10.01 -9.80
N SER A 64 11.77 9.31 -8.67
CA SER A 64 12.93 9.25 -7.77
C SER A 64 13.84 8.06 -8.16
N SER A 65 15.05 8.00 -7.60
CA SER A 65 15.95 6.84 -7.81
C SER A 65 15.31 5.52 -7.37
N TRP A 66 14.55 5.54 -6.27
CA TRP A 66 13.78 4.39 -5.81
C TRP A 66 12.62 4.00 -6.75
N VAL A 67 11.98 4.95 -7.43
CA VAL A 67 10.97 4.62 -8.45
C VAL A 67 11.61 4.08 -9.73
N GLN A 68 12.78 4.61 -10.13
CA GLN A 68 13.45 4.22 -11.36
C GLN A 68 13.79 2.73 -11.43
N GLN A 69 14.18 2.12 -10.31
CA GLN A 69 14.42 0.66 -10.25
C GLN A 69 13.16 -0.18 -10.52
N TRP A 70 11.96 0.36 -10.27
CA TRP A 70 10.70 -0.32 -10.55
C TRP A 70 10.27 -0.08 -12.00
N VAL A 71 10.41 1.15 -12.49
CA VAL A 71 10.14 1.50 -13.90
C VAL A 71 11.00 0.66 -14.84
N SER A 72 12.28 0.47 -14.54
CA SER A 72 13.19 -0.38 -15.34
C SER A 72 12.79 -1.86 -15.36
N ARG A 73 11.96 -2.30 -14.41
CA ARG A 73 11.37 -3.65 -14.34
C ARG A 73 9.97 -3.72 -14.96
N GLY A 74 9.54 -2.67 -15.65
CA GLY A 74 8.22 -2.60 -16.29
C GLY A 74 7.07 -2.36 -15.32
N VAL A 75 7.32 -1.83 -14.12
CA VAL A 75 6.28 -1.38 -13.20
C VAL A 75 5.84 0.03 -13.59
N TYR A 76 4.53 0.25 -13.70
CA TYR A 76 3.95 1.53 -14.17
C TYR A 76 3.32 2.36 -13.05
N GLY A 77 3.38 1.90 -11.81
CA GLY A 77 2.78 2.63 -10.69
C GLY A 77 2.82 1.87 -9.38
N ILE A 78 2.24 2.51 -8.37
CA ILE A 78 2.10 2.00 -7.00
C ILE A 78 0.62 1.94 -6.68
N LEU A 79 0.14 0.75 -6.34
CA LEU A 79 -1.18 0.57 -5.73
C LEU A 79 -1.04 0.59 -4.20
N GLY A 80 -1.17 1.77 -3.61
CA GLY A 80 -1.17 1.94 -2.16
C GLY A 80 -2.51 1.55 -1.55
N ILE A 81 -2.53 0.44 -0.81
CA ILE A 81 -3.72 -0.12 -0.12
C ILE A 81 -3.67 0.10 1.39
N GLY A 82 -2.77 0.96 1.86
CA GLY A 82 -2.79 1.46 3.24
C GLY A 82 -4.07 2.24 3.51
N LEU A 83 -4.32 2.54 4.79
CA LEU A 83 -5.53 3.22 5.24
C LEU A 83 -5.24 4.54 5.95
N GLY A 84 -4.02 5.05 5.83
CA GLY A 84 -3.61 6.33 6.42
C GLY A 84 -4.27 7.53 5.75
N ASP A 85 -4.29 8.65 6.48
CA ASP A 85 -4.80 9.94 6.01
C ASP A 85 -3.91 10.53 4.91
N THR A 86 -4.36 10.42 3.66
CA THR A 86 -3.66 11.00 2.51
C THR A 86 -4.67 11.59 1.52
N PRO A 87 -4.26 12.56 0.69
CA PRO A 87 -5.14 13.14 -0.34
C PRO A 87 -5.62 12.15 -1.41
N LEU A 88 -5.03 10.94 -1.46
CA LEU A 88 -5.43 9.87 -2.36
C LEU A 88 -6.07 8.73 -1.52
N PRO A 89 -7.33 8.37 -1.75
CA PRO A 89 -7.97 7.29 -1.00
C PRO A 89 -7.35 5.94 -1.37
N ASN A 90 -7.44 4.95 -0.48
CA ASN A 90 -7.25 3.55 -0.85
C ASN A 90 -8.26 3.18 -1.96
N PRO A 91 -7.80 2.79 -3.16
CA PRO A 91 -8.69 2.53 -4.28
C PRO A 91 -9.67 1.37 -4.06
N LEU A 92 -9.31 0.42 -3.19
CA LEU A 92 -10.13 -0.76 -2.91
C LEU A 92 -11.45 -0.38 -2.23
N LEU A 93 -11.47 0.69 -1.45
CA LEU A 93 -12.66 1.14 -0.71
C LEU A 93 -13.80 1.61 -1.62
N ALA A 94 -13.54 1.77 -2.92
CA ALA A 94 -14.54 2.10 -3.93
C ALA A 94 -15.11 0.87 -4.66
N LEU A 95 -14.68 -0.35 -4.33
CA LEU A 95 -15.17 -1.59 -4.93
C LEU A 95 -16.57 -1.98 -4.39
N PRO A 96 -17.36 -2.75 -5.15
CA PRO A 96 -18.73 -3.09 -4.78
C PRO A 96 -18.82 -4.10 -3.63
N GLY A 97 -19.91 -3.99 -2.85
CA GLY A 97 -20.19 -4.89 -1.74
C GLY A 97 -19.07 -4.91 -0.70
N ASN A 98 -18.77 -6.10 -0.17
CA ASN A 98 -17.72 -6.31 0.84
C ASN A 98 -16.32 -6.51 0.24
N THR A 99 -16.17 -6.43 -1.09
CA THR A 99 -14.90 -6.75 -1.77
C THR A 99 -13.81 -5.71 -1.49
N GLY A 100 -14.21 -4.48 -1.17
CA GLY A 100 -13.33 -3.39 -0.76
C GLY A 100 -13.05 -3.33 0.75
N ASP A 101 -13.81 -4.06 1.57
CA ASP A 101 -13.73 -3.97 3.03
C ASP A 101 -12.67 -4.91 3.62
N ARG A 102 -12.34 -5.98 2.90
CA ARG A 102 -11.43 -7.03 3.34
C ARG A 102 -10.59 -7.51 2.18
N TRP A 103 -9.31 -7.71 2.41
CA TRP A 103 -8.42 -8.29 1.41
C TRP A 103 -7.32 -9.13 2.07
N SER A 104 -6.80 -10.10 1.34
CA SER A 104 -5.60 -10.84 1.73
C SER A 104 -4.52 -10.73 0.67
N ILE A 105 -3.27 -10.69 1.11
CA ILE A 105 -2.08 -10.71 0.26
C ILE A 105 -1.30 -11.96 0.63
N HIS A 106 -1.08 -12.84 -0.35
CA HIS A 106 -0.23 -14.00 -0.22
C HIS A 106 0.94 -13.84 -1.19
N TYR A 107 2.14 -13.74 -0.65
CA TYR A 107 3.35 -13.73 -1.48
C TYR A 107 3.64 -15.15 -1.97
N GLY A 108 3.95 -15.26 -3.25
CA GLY A 108 4.39 -16.52 -3.85
C GLY A 108 5.91 -16.60 -3.89
N GLY A 109 6.40 -17.84 -3.87
CA GLY A 109 7.83 -18.14 -3.99
C GLY A 109 8.55 -18.21 -2.65
N GLU A 110 9.84 -18.53 -2.72
CA GLU A 110 10.72 -18.61 -1.56
C GLU A 110 11.83 -17.56 -1.73
N PRO A 111 11.71 -16.36 -1.14
CA PRO A 111 12.70 -15.29 -1.32
C PRO A 111 14.12 -15.74 -0.95
N ALA A 112 14.25 -16.47 0.17
CA ALA A 112 15.52 -17.01 0.65
C ALA A 112 16.18 -17.99 -0.33
N LYS A 113 15.39 -18.71 -1.15
CA LYS A 113 15.89 -19.67 -2.14
C LYS A 113 15.81 -19.14 -3.58
N ARG A 114 15.35 -17.90 -3.77
CA ARG A 114 15.09 -17.27 -5.07
C ARG A 114 14.22 -18.13 -6.00
N ILE A 115 13.30 -18.92 -5.43
CA ILE A 115 12.38 -19.75 -6.21
C ILE A 115 11.18 -18.86 -6.57
N PRO A 116 10.93 -18.59 -7.87
CA PRO A 116 9.77 -17.82 -8.28
C PRO A 116 8.50 -18.60 -7.99
N GLY A 117 7.47 -17.91 -7.51
CA GLY A 117 6.15 -18.50 -7.29
C GLY A 117 5.05 -17.48 -7.54
N ARG A 118 3.84 -17.98 -7.80
CA ARG A 118 2.67 -17.12 -7.95
C ARG A 118 2.11 -16.79 -6.57
N GLY A 119 2.02 -15.50 -6.28
CA GLY A 119 1.25 -15.01 -5.15
C GLY A 119 -0.24 -14.89 -5.48
N SER A 120 -1.03 -14.48 -4.51
CA SER A 120 -2.43 -14.13 -4.70
C SER A 120 -2.79 -12.85 -3.96
N PHE A 121 -3.72 -12.10 -4.54
CA PHE A 121 -4.36 -10.96 -3.90
C PHE A 121 -5.87 -11.19 -3.99
N ILE A 122 -6.52 -11.37 -2.84
CA ILE A 122 -7.91 -11.81 -2.77
C ILE A 122 -8.73 -10.66 -2.19
N LEU A 123 -9.71 -10.18 -2.95
CA LEU A 123 -10.67 -9.15 -2.56
C LEU A 123 -11.90 -9.82 -1.90
N GLY A 124 -12.42 -9.23 -0.82
CA GLY A 124 -13.48 -9.83 -0.02
C GLY A 124 -13.04 -11.07 0.78
N ALA A 125 -11.74 -11.18 1.09
CA ALA A 125 -11.20 -12.34 1.77
C ALA A 125 -11.85 -12.58 3.14
N ALA A 126 -12.06 -13.85 3.49
CA ALA A 126 -12.44 -14.23 4.83
C ALA A 126 -11.27 -13.99 5.80
N VAL A 127 -11.58 -13.60 7.04
CA VAL A 127 -10.56 -13.49 8.09
C VAL A 127 -10.01 -14.89 8.39
N PRO A 128 -8.69 -15.11 8.35
CA PRO A 128 -8.11 -16.41 8.66
C PRO A 128 -8.48 -16.84 10.08
N THR A 129 -8.97 -18.08 10.24
CA THR A 129 -9.32 -18.63 11.57
C THR A 129 -8.09 -19.06 12.37
N ASN A 130 -6.96 -19.23 11.70
CA ASN A 130 -5.68 -19.69 12.25
C ASN A 130 -4.60 -18.60 12.18
N ALA A 131 -4.99 -17.34 12.37
CA ALA A 131 -4.04 -16.23 12.41
C ALA A 131 -3.04 -16.40 13.56
N VAL A 132 -1.75 -16.41 13.22
CA VAL A 132 -0.64 -16.50 14.22
C VAL A 132 -0.50 -15.19 15.01
N ALA A 133 -0.92 -14.07 14.42
CA ALA A 133 -0.94 -12.77 15.06
C ALA A 133 -2.12 -11.94 14.54
N ASN A 134 -2.70 -11.12 15.42
CA ASN A 134 -3.75 -10.17 15.10
C ASN A 134 -3.33 -8.80 15.61
N PHE A 135 -3.45 -7.77 14.76
CA PHE A 135 -3.11 -6.40 15.10
C PHE A 135 -4.35 -5.54 14.92
N GLN A 136 -4.70 -4.81 15.96
CA GLN A 136 -5.80 -3.85 15.89
C GLN A 136 -5.23 -2.49 15.53
N MET A 137 -5.60 -1.97 14.36
CA MET A 137 -5.25 -0.60 13.99
C MET A 137 -6.25 0.35 14.68
N PRO A 138 -5.79 1.48 15.24
CA PRO A 138 -6.69 2.51 15.76
C PRO A 138 -7.37 3.29 14.61
N PRO A 139 -8.63 3.70 14.78
CA PRO A 139 -9.34 4.48 13.76
C PRO A 139 -8.76 5.90 13.65
N ALA A 140 -8.68 6.41 12.42
CA ALA A 140 -8.28 7.78 12.11
C ALA A 140 -9.47 8.68 11.67
N GLY A 141 -10.68 8.12 11.67
CA GLY A 141 -11.91 8.79 11.22
C GLY A 141 -12.29 8.46 9.78
N PRO A 142 -13.46 8.91 9.30
CA PRO A 142 -13.90 8.64 7.93
C PRO A 142 -13.19 9.52 6.89
N ASN A 143 -13.01 8.99 5.68
CA ASN A 143 -12.58 9.77 4.52
C ASN A 143 -13.78 10.47 3.83
N GLY A 144 -13.49 11.26 2.78
CA GLY A 144 -14.52 11.94 1.99
C GLY A 144 -15.50 11.01 1.23
N TYR A 145 -15.29 9.69 1.26
CA TYR A 145 -16.20 8.68 0.72
C TYR A 145 -17.03 7.96 1.79
N GLY A 146 -16.85 8.31 3.07
CA GLY A 146 -17.51 7.69 4.22
C GLY A 146 -16.83 6.43 4.75
N SER A 147 -15.72 5.98 4.14
CA SER A 147 -14.97 4.80 4.60
C SER A 147 -14.04 5.15 5.76
N MET A 148 -13.90 4.25 6.74
CA MET A 148 -13.00 4.45 7.88
C MET A 148 -11.52 4.39 7.46
N LEU A 149 -10.76 5.41 7.84
CA LEU A 149 -9.30 5.44 7.79
C LEU A 149 -8.72 4.85 9.08
N TRP A 150 -7.50 4.35 8.99
CA TRP A 150 -6.83 3.69 10.10
C TRP A 150 -5.40 4.21 10.23
N ASP A 151 -5.00 4.49 11.46
CA ASP A 151 -3.68 5.02 11.79
C ASP A 151 -2.69 3.85 11.93
N ASP A 152 -2.20 3.38 10.78
CA ASP A 152 -1.20 2.30 10.72
C ASP A 152 0.07 2.65 11.51
N ARG A 153 0.36 3.94 11.70
CA ARG A 153 1.53 4.40 12.45
C ARG A 153 1.42 4.21 13.96
N LYS A 154 0.20 4.01 14.47
CA LYS A 154 -0.08 3.73 15.89
C LYS A 154 -0.55 2.30 16.14
N THR A 155 -0.36 1.41 15.16
CA THR A 155 -0.66 0.00 15.36
C THR A 155 0.42 -0.61 16.23
N GLU A 156 0.07 -1.02 17.45
CA GLU A 156 1.02 -1.67 18.35
C GLU A 156 1.18 -3.14 18.01
N GLY A 157 2.43 -3.58 17.89
CA GLY A 157 2.82 -4.96 17.79
C GLY A 157 3.77 -5.33 18.92
N CYS A 158 3.51 -6.47 19.57
CA CYS A 158 4.36 -6.97 20.65
C CYS A 158 5.37 -7.98 20.10
N TRP A 159 6.65 -7.59 20.13
CA TRP A 159 7.75 -8.34 19.53
C TRP A 159 8.67 -8.90 20.60
N SER A 160 9.08 -10.15 20.44
CA SER A 160 10.20 -10.74 21.19
C SER A 160 11.27 -11.17 20.19
N ILE A 161 12.53 -10.79 20.47
CA ILE A 161 13.68 -11.08 19.61
C ILE A 161 14.70 -11.87 20.43
N GLY A 162 15.03 -13.07 19.97
CA GLY A 162 15.88 -13.99 20.72
C GLY A 162 15.28 -14.31 22.09
N GLN A 163 16.05 -14.07 23.16
CA GLN A 163 15.59 -14.26 24.55
C GLN A 163 15.15 -12.96 25.23
N ARG A 164 15.03 -11.84 24.50
CA ARG A 164 14.59 -10.56 25.08
C ARG A 164 13.11 -10.64 25.45
N ARG A 165 12.74 -10.04 26.59
CA ARG A 165 11.34 -9.89 27.00
C ARG A 165 10.55 -9.17 25.90
N PRO A 166 9.30 -9.57 25.62
CA PRO A 166 8.49 -8.89 24.62
C PRO A 166 8.36 -7.39 24.90
N ALA A 167 8.37 -6.56 23.86
CA ALA A 167 7.96 -5.16 23.94
C ALA A 167 6.91 -4.85 22.89
N CYS A 168 5.90 -4.10 23.31
CA CYS A 168 4.85 -3.60 22.44
C CYS A 168 5.27 -2.22 21.93
N ILE A 169 5.36 -2.08 20.62
CA ILE A 169 5.79 -0.87 19.94
C ILE A 169 4.99 -0.65 18.67
N ASN A 170 4.95 0.59 18.20
CA ASN A 170 4.36 0.92 16.91
C ASN A 170 5.04 0.12 15.79
N THR A 171 4.21 -0.53 14.98
CA THR A 171 4.60 -1.53 13.99
C THR A 171 3.95 -1.19 12.67
N TRP A 172 4.76 -1.08 11.61
CA TRP A 172 4.27 -0.76 10.27
C TRP A 172 4.38 -1.98 9.37
N PHE A 173 3.29 -2.33 8.71
CA PHE A 173 3.28 -3.40 7.73
C PHE A 173 3.49 -2.79 6.34
N ASP A 174 4.70 -2.97 5.79
CA ASP A 174 5.04 -2.52 4.45
C ASP A 174 5.28 -3.69 3.51
N SER A 175 4.32 -3.92 2.62
CA SER A 175 4.30 -5.02 1.66
C SER A 175 5.41 -4.98 0.62
N VAL A 176 6.11 -3.84 0.48
CA VAL A 176 7.23 -3.66 -0.45
C VAL A 176 8.58 -3.94 0.23
N ALA A 177 8.64 -3.98 1.55
CA ALA A 177 9.86 -4.30 2.28
C ALA A 177 10.13 -5.82 2.21
N ASP A 178 11.34 -6.18 1.77
CA ASP A 178 11.84 -7.56 1.73
C ASP A 178 12.59 -7.94 3.02
N GLN A 179 12.79 -6.97 3.91
CA GLN A 179 13.45 -7.12 5.20
C GLN A 179 12.62 -6.52 6.33
N LEU A 180 12.72 -7.11 7.52
CA LEU A 180 12.21 -6.51 8.74
C LEU A 180 13.21 -5.44 9.21
N THR A 181 12.78 -4.17 9.21
CA THR A 181 13.59 -3.08 9.76
C THR A 181 13.19 -2.81 11.20
N LEU A 182 14.16 -2.91 12.11
CA LEU A 182 13.97 -2.61 13.53
C LEU A 182 14.63 -1.26 13.86
N VAL A 183 13.84 -0.28 14.31
CA VAL A 183 14.32 1.08 14.59
C VAL A 183 13.98 1.47 16.02
N GLY A 184 14.94 2.07 16.73
CA GLY A 184 14.74 2.67 18.04
C GLY A 184 15.61 2.06 19.15
N PRO A 185 15.68 2.72 20.31
CA PRO A 185 16.62 2.37 21.39
C PRO A 185 16.37 0.98 21.97
N TYR A 186 15.12 0.49 21.95
CA TYR A 186 14.78 -0.86 22.42
C TYR A 186 15.50 -1.97 21.61
N PHE A 187 15.79 -1.71 20.33
CA PHE A 187 16.50 -2.63 19.45
C PHE A 187 18.01 -2.41 19.42
N ALA A 188 18.54 -1.51 20.24
CA ALA A 188 19.98 -1.33 20.35
C ALA A 188 20.66 -2.67 20.72
N GLY A 189 21.69 -3.03 19.96
CA GLY A 189 22.46 -4.26 20.13
C GLY A 189 21.72 -5.55 19.78
N VAL A 190 20.60 -5.50 19.04
CA VAL A 190 20.06 -6.69 18.38
C VAL A 190 20.99 -7.03 17.21
N PRO A 191 21.45 -8.30 17.08
CA PRO A 191 22.27 -8.72 15.93
C PRO A 191 21.55 -8.47 14.61
N THR A 192 22.26 -7.87 13.64
CA THR A 192 21.78 -7.55 12.28
C THR A 192 22.33 -8.49 11.24
#